data_AF-A0A0C9SEK2-F1
#
_entry.id   AF-A0A0C9SEK2-F1
#
_cell.length_a   1.000
_cell.length_b   1.000
_cell.length_c   1.000
_cell.angle_alpha   90.00
_cell.angle_beta   90.00
_cell.angle_gamma   90.00
#
_symmetry.space_group_name_H-M   'P 1'
#
loop_
_entity.id
_entity.type
_entity.pdbx_description
1 polymer ?
#
loop_
_entity_poly.entity_id
_entity_poly.type
_entity_poly.pdbx_seq_one_letter_code
_entity_poly.pdbx_strand_id
1 'polypeptide(L)'
;MYKLCITVVILIVYASIPQTRSGAAKRKNCRTPRTVEGCSIIRRMWSFDSSTGKCEHDFVCSDHENAFESQNECNTTCRTVPTPKPRPPKRDCW
;
A
#
# COMPACT_ATOMS: atom_id res chain seq x y z
N MET A 1 -33.97 -13.84 -32.90
CA MET A 1 -34.30 -14.60 -31.67
C MET A 1 -33.06 -15.16 -30.95
N TYR A 2 -32.15 -15.90 -31.61
CA TYR A 2 -30.95 -16.47 -30.98
C TYR A 2 -30.00 -15.44 -30.32
N LYS A 3 -29.74 -14.29 -30.97
CA LYS A 3 -28.92 -13.20 -30.40
C LYS A 3 -29.50 -12.60 -29.11
N LEU A 4 -30.84 -12.51 -29.01
CA LEU A 4 -31.53 -12.00 -27.83
C LEU A 4 -31.41 -12.99 -26.66
N CYS A 5 -31.43 -14.28 -26.95
CA CYS A 5 -31.23 -15.34 -25.97
C CYS A 5 -29.80 -15.31 -25.40
N ILE A 6 -28.78 -15.15 -26.25
CA ILE A 6 -27.38 -15.03 -25.82
C ILE A 6 -27.17 -13.82 -24.89
N THR A 7 -27.72 -12.66 -25.26
CA THR A 7 -27.57 -11.45 -24.43
C THR A 7 -28.22 -11.60 -23.06
N VAL A 8 -29.37 -12.27 -22.98
CA VAL A 8 -30.06 -12.54 -21.71
C VAL A 8 -29.25 -13.49 -20.83
N VAL A 9 -28.68 -14.55 -21.41
CA VAL A 9 -27.82 -15.50 -20.67
C VAL A 9 -26.57 -14.80 -20.13
N ILE A 10 -25.91 -13.95 -20.92
CA ILE A 10 -24.72 -13.21 -20.49
C ILE A 10 -25.03 -12.29 -19.30
N LEU A 11 -26.15 -11.55 -19.35
CA LEU A 11 -26.55 -10.66 -18.26
C LEU A 11 -26.88 -11.42 -16.97
N ILE A 12 -27.54 -12.58 -17.07
CA ILE A 12 -27.84 -13.44 -15.92
C ILE A 12 -26.56 -13.98 -15.29
N VAL A 13 -25.59 -14.41 -16.11
CA VAL A 13 -24.28 -14.86 -15.65
C VAL A 13 -23.54 -13.73 -14.94
N TYR A 14 -23.46 -12.53 -15.53
CA TYR A 14 -22.79 -11.39 -14.87
C TYR A 14 -23.48 -10.95 -13.56
N ALA A 15 -24.80 -11.02 -13.49
CA ALA A 15 -25.56 -10.67 -12.29
C ALA A 15 -25.43 -11.69 -11.14
N SER A 16 -24.98 -12.92 -11.44
CA SER A 16 -24.83 -14.00 -10.46
C SER A 16 -23.39 -14.25 -10.04
N ILE A 17 -22.40 -13.61 -10.67
CA ILE A 17 -21.01 -13.61 -10.19
C ILE A 17 -20.94 -12.75 -8.92
N PRO A 18 -20.62 -13.32 -7.74
CA PRO A 18 -20.35 -12.51 -6.57
C PRO A 18 -19.08 -11.70 -6.83
N GLN A 19 -19.17 -10.37 -6.77
CA GLN A 19 -17.99 -9.52 -6.69
C GLN A 19 -17.33 -9.77 -5.33
N THR A 20 -16.42 -10.75 -5.28
CA THR A 20 -15.58 -11.00 -4.12
C THR A 20 -14.59 -9.85 -4.00
N ARG A 21 -15.02 -8.75 -3.41
CA ARG A 21 -14.10 -7.70 -2.93
C ARG A 21 -13.45 -8.18 -1.63
N SER A 22 -12.80 -9.34 -1.68
CA SER A 22 -11.97 -9.84 -0.58
C SER A 22 -10.60 -9.20 -0.69
N GLY A 23 -10.54 -7.90 -0.42
CA GLY A 23 -9.31 -7.22 -0.09
C GLY A 23 -9.23 -7.13 1.41
N ALA A 24 -8.67 -8.15 2.08
CA ALA A 24 -8.24 -7.99 3.45
C ALA A 24 -7.26 -6.80 3.48
N ALA A 25 -7.71 -5.67 4.02
CA ALA A 25 -6.90 -4.46 4.05
C ALA A 25 -5.68 -4.72 4.92
N LYS A 26 -4.53 -4.90 4.28
CA LYS A 26 -3.23 -5.04 4.94
C LYS A 26 -3.01 -3.85 5.87
N ARG A 27 -2.57 -4.11 7.10
CA ARG A 27 -2.21 -3.04 8.05
C ARG A 27 -1.06 -2.24 7.44
N LYS A 28 -1.28 -0.93 7.27
CA LYS A 28 -0.30 0.00 6.70
C LYS A 28 0.47 0.66 7.82
N ASN A 29 1.79 0.63 7.78
CA ASN A 29 2.66 1.22 8.79
C ASN A 29 3.81 1.97 8.11
N CYS A 30 3.76 3.30 8.15
CA CYS A 30 4.72 4.15 7.44
C CYS A 30 6.06 4.30 8.17
N ARG A 31 6.14 3.92 9.45
CA ARG A 31 7.33 4.16 10.28
C ARG A 31 8.30 2.99 10.30
N THR A 32 7.88 1.81 9.86
CA THR A 32 8.76 0.65 9.77
C THR A 32 9.67 0.77 8.54
N PRO A 33 10.99 0.61 8.70
CA PRO A 33 11.90 0.56 7.55
C PRO A 33 11.46 -0.54 6.57
N ARG A 34 11.54 -0.27 5.26
CA ARG A 34 11.38 -1.34 4.26
C ARG A 34 12.44 -2.41 4.51
N THR A 35 12.09 -3.67 4.31
CA THR A 35 13.03 -4.80 4.34
C THR A 35 12.90 -5.64 3.08
N VAL A 36 13.98 -6.35 2.73
CA VAL A 36 14.04 -7.40 1.71
C VAL A 36 14.37 -8.77 2.33
N GLU A 37 14.60 -8.82 3.65
CA GLU A 37 15.05 -10.00 4.37
C GLU A 37 13.88 -10.88 4.82
N GLY A 38 14.01 -12.21 4.69
CA GLY A 38 13.03 -13.18 5.20
C GLY A 38 11.72 -13.23 4.42
N CYS A 39 11.74 -12.82 3.16
CA CYS A 39 10.52 -12.59 2.39
C CYS A 39 10.24 -13.64 1.35
N SER A 40 8.96 -14.01 1.23
CA SER A 40 8.49 -14.94 0.21
C SER A 40 8.62 -14.36 -1.20
N ILE A 41 8.33 -13.07 -1.35
CA ILE A 41 8.37 -12.36 -2.64
C ILE A 41 8.90 -10.94 -2.42
N ILE A 42 9.94 -10.58 -3.17
CA ILE A 42 10.49 -9.22 -3.23
C ILE A 42 10.00 -8.57 -4.53
N ARG A 43 9.48 -7.34 -4.44
CA ARG A 43 9.00 -6.58 -5.59
C ARG A 43 9.44 -5.12 -5.47
N ARG A 44 9.64 -4.45 -6.61
CA ARG A 44 9.72 -2.99 -6.61
C ARG A 44 8.34 -2.41 -6.32
N MET A 45 8.22 -1.73 -5.20
CA MET A 45 6.98 -1.11 -4.71
C MET A 45 7.31 0.23 -4.05
N TRP A 46 6.28 1.01 -3.74
CA TRP A 46 6.43 2.27 -3.04
C TRP A 46 6.52 2.04 -1.53
N SER A 47 7.44 2.70 -0.85
CA SER A 47 7.61 2.63 0.61
C SER A 47 7.91 4.03 1.14
N PHE A 48 7.40 4.36 2.33
CA PHE A 48 7.66 5.66 2.94
C PHE A 48 8.98 5.65 3.70
N ASP A 49 9.88 6.55 3.34
CA ASP A 49 11.08 6.83 4.10
C ASP A 49 10.83 8.00 5.05
N SER A 50 10.79 7.69 6.34
CA SER A 50 10.57 8.68 7.40
C SER A 50 11.73 9.67 7.59
N SER A 51 12.93 9.32 7.11
CA SER A 51 14.11 10.19 7.21
C SER A 51 14.06 11.33 6.20
N THR A 52 13.63 11.05 4.96
CA THR A 52 13.46 12.04 3.90
C THR A 52 12.04 12.60 3.82
N GLY A 53 11.07 11.94 4.47
CA GLY A 53 9.65 12.29 4.42
C GLY A 53 9.00 12.02 3.06
N LYS A 54 9.55 11.09 2.29
CA LYS A 54 9.15 10.83 0.89
C LYS A 54 8.79 9.36 0.70
N CYS A 55 7.93 9.12 -0.29
CA CYS A 55 7.71 7.77 -0.80
C CYS A 55 8.74 7.46 -1.89
N GLU A 56 9.49 6.38 -1.70
CA GLU A 56 10.53 5.90 -2.60
C GLU A 56 10.08 4.61 -3.28
N HIS A 57 10.52 4.40 -4.52
CA HIS A 57 10.19 3.21 -5.30
C HIS A 57 11.41 2.29 -5.42
N ASP A 58 11.44 1.24 -4.61
CA ASP A 58 12.58 0.33 -4.49
C ASP A 58 12.11 -1.08 -4.10
N PHE A 59 13.03 -2.04 -4.03
CA PHE A 59 12.75 -3.41 -3.63
C PHE A 59 12.33 -3.49 -2.15
N VAL A 60 11.18 -4.12 -1.93
CA VAL A 60 10.62 -4.40 -0.61
C VAL A 60 9.81 -5.68 -0.69
N CYS A 61 9.61 -6.35 0.44
CA CYS A 61 8.74 -7.50 0.50
C CYS A 61 7.29 -7.12 0.18
N SER A 62 6.66 -7.89 -0.70
CA SER A 62 5.31 -7.54 -1.19
C SER A 62 4.26 -7.46 -0.08
N ASP A 63 4.45 -8.23 0.98
CA ASP A 63 3.63 -8.35 2.17
C ASP A 63 4.12 -7.48 3.34
N HIS A 64 5.11 -6.61 3.14
CA HIS A 64 5.57 -5.66 4.16
C HIS A 64 4.58 -4.50 4.41
N GLU A 65 4.32 -4.13 5.66
CA GLU A 65 3.33 -3.08 6.03
C GLU A 65 3.64 -1.69 5.43
N ASN A 66 4.91 -1.43 5.14
CA ASN A 66 5.40 -0.23 4.44
C ASN A 66 5.67 -0.52 2.95
N ALA A 67 4.72 -1.15 2.26
CA ALA A 67 4.78 -1.42 0.82
C ALA A 67 3.42 -1.14 0.18
N PHE A 68 3.43 -0.27 -0.83
CA PHE A 68 2.26 0.26 -1.53
C PHE A 68 2.41 0.07 -3.03
N GLU A 69 1.30 -0.14 -3.73
CA GLU A 69 1.33 -0.40 -5.18
C GLU A 69 1.59 0.87 -5.98
N SER A 70 1.17 2.02 -5.46
CA SER A 70 1.32 3.32 -6.13
C SER A 70 1.91 4.39 -5.23
N GLN A 71 2.59 5.35 -5.86
CA GLN A 71 3.14 6.52 -5.16
C GLN A 71 2.04 7.32 -4.47
N ASN A 72 0.88 7.46 -5.14
CA ASN A 72 -0.25 8.18 -4.60
C ASN A 72 -0.81 7.50 -3.34
N GLU A 73 -0.94 6.17 -3.36
CA GLU A 73 -1.37 5.40 -2.20
C GLU A 73 -0.40 5.58 -1.02
N CYS A 74 0.91 5.47 -1.26
CA CYS A 74 1.92 5.72 -0.23
C CYS A 74 1.82 7.15 0.31
N ASN A 75 1.75 8.16 -0.57
CA ASN A 75 1.72 9.57 -0.19
C ASN A 75 0.46 9.92 0.64
N THR A 76 -0.71 9.48 0.19
CA THR A 76 -1.98 9.73 0.87
C THR A 76 -2.08 8.99 2.21
N THR A 77 -1.47 7.81 2.30
CA THR A 77 -1.40 7.05 3.56
C THR A 77 -0.42 7.69 4.57
N CYS A 78 0.77 8.10 4.11
CA CYS A 78 1.90 8.36 4.99
C CYS A 78 2.27 9.84 5.20
N ARG A 79 1.99 10.75 4.26
CA ARG A 79 2.39 12.17 4.40
C ARG A 79 1.58 12.94 5.45
N THR A 80 0.47 12.38 5.91
CA THR A 80 -0.30 12.93 7.04
C THR A 80 0.33 12.62 8.39
N VAL A 81 1.30 11.69 8.45
CA VAL A 81 2.03 11.36 9.68
C VAL A 81 3.05 12.47 9.92
N PRO A 82 2.92 13.28 11.00
CA PRO A 82 3.90 14.30 11.31
C PRO A 82 5.27 13.66 11.48
N THR A 83 6.26 14.15 10.75
CA THR A 83 7.66 13.78 11.03
C THR A 83 7.96 14.13 12.49
N PRO A 84 8.66 13.26 13.24
CA PRO A 84 9.11 13.64 14.56
C PRO A 84 10.03 14.84 14.40
N LYS A 85 9.62 16.01 14.93
CA LYS A 85 10.49 17.20 14.98
C LYS A 85 11.81 16.76 15.62
N PRO A 86 12.98 17.20 15.08
CA PRO A 86 14.24 17.02 15.78
C PRO A 86 14.04 17.51 17.21
N ARG A 87 14.36 16.67 18.20
CA ARG A 87 14.35 17.14 19.58
C ARG A 87 15.33 18.31 19.63
N PRO A 88 14.92 19.47 20.17
CA PRO A 88 15.85 20.59 20.30
C PRO A 88 17.09 20.09 21.05
N PRO A 89 18.30 20.53 20.65
CA PRO A 89 19.52 20.10 21.32
C PRO A 89 19.35 20.36 22.82
N LYS A 90 19.59 19.31 23.61
CA LYS A 90 19.48 19.38 25.07
C LYS A 90 20.46 20.47 25.51
N ARG A 91 19.94 21.58 26.05
CA ARG A 91 20.79 22.62 26.62
C ARG A 91 21.51 21.99 27.80
N ASP A 92 22.83 21.82 27.67
CA ASP A 92 23.65 21.40 28.79
C ASP A 92 23.59 22.51 29.83
N CYS A 93 23.03 22.18 31.00
CA CYS A 93 23.05 23.08 32.14
C CYS A 93 24.50 23.11 32.67
N TRP A 94 25.16 24.24 32.50
CA TRP A 94 26.42 24.57 33.17
C TRP A 94 26.15 25.04 34.60
#